data_AF-A0A8H6J6E0-F1
#
_entry.id   AF-A0A8H6J6E0-F1
#
_cell.length_a   1.000
_cell.length_b   1.000
_cell.length_c   1.000
_cell.angle_alpha   90.00
_cell.angle_beta   90.00
_cell.angle_gamma   90.00
#
_symmetry.space_group_name_H-M   'P 1'
#
loop_
_entity.id
_entity.type
_entity.pdbx_description
1 polymer ?
#
loop_
_entity_poly.entity_id
_entity_poly.type
_entity_poly.pdbx_seq_one_letter_code
_entity_poly.pdbx_strand_id
1 'polypeptide(L)'
;MIQTLTRAFAALATLASVSHAQAVRFNNPEGVDIWCGKAYRPENSSFDPGGWFPEPAISNVPLLRLKVRPRLTIYLETDASANLLIDAVISSQVGTPLPPGYGSNVSASAVKPLTVEILSGEVVIATEEIALSSRDNEVPLALDSFTPRMEAYNLTIRTTLDSSHVYTDSTEFSYLPYPEDYGSVVRLDNLYGGLLAQRGKDAPWDLIFAYTYYTQWTLYWNSSVDTLDEFAAMGYKVIHIVPTGSLGEIPFPWDEFEPYLQRADELGLWLRYDVLWTWPNLTNMVDQVSRLRSHPSILLWYQSDEADGKANPANSTGIAYEQIRALDPYHPVSLALNCQNFHYAEFAAGADVVMSDVYPIATNASFSTVYGTVCNETYGCCGCDNCGGRFEDISERLDEFYRRDEVLGWQKTQWFAPQAFGNETFWARYPTAEEEVVMSVLSVNHGAKGIVMWNYPATYELEGVTRKLAGVFAEDVAVGLLLGAERTQDLAVEGAKRVDAAVWVSGEKDRALISVVNLNYDDIQGDIKVSLPEGIEIGSVVEVLWGEVAWEFGDGGLVAVDGLLGLQTSLFVAELL
;
A
#
# COMPACT_ATOMS: atom_id res chain seq x y z
N MET A 1 -9.61 66.97 21.43
CA MET A 1 -10.37 67.11 20.17
C MET A 1 -9.78 66.10 19.21
N ILE A 2 -10.64 65.29 18.59
CA ILE A 2 -10.37 64.24 17.58
C ILE A 2 -10.09 62.84 18.14
N GLN A 3 -11.00 61.94 17.72
CA GLN A 3 -11.22 60.53 18.06
C GLN A 3 -10.12 59.62 17.50
N THR A 4 -9.83 58.53 18.21
CA THR A 4 -9.10 57.37 17.66
C THR A 4 -10.10 56.25 17.43
N LEU A 5 -10.29 55.90 16.16
CA LEU A 5 -11.21 54.88 15.66
C LEU A 5 -10.70 53.47 15.96
N THR A 6 -11.62 52.65 16.42
CA THR A 6 -11.67 51.19 16.31
C THR A 6 -11.43 50.74 14.86
N ARG A 7 -10.51 49.81 14.62
CA ARG A 7 -10.41 49.07 13.36
C ARG A 7 -10.75 47.60 13.60
N ALA A 8 -11.87 47.19 13.02
CA ALA A 8 -12.29 45.81 12.90
C ALA A 8 -11.32 45.05 11.98
N PHE A 9 -10.88 43.88 12.42
CA PHE A 9 -10.25 42.88 11.56
C PHE A 9 -11.36 42.18 10.77
N ALA A 10 -11.43 42.45 9.47
CA ALA A 10 -12.21 41.65 8.55
C ALA A 10 -11.35 40.47 8.10
N ALA A 11 -11.77 39.25 8.46
CA ALA A 11 -11.23 38.03 7.89
C ALA A 11 -11.60 38.00 6.39
N LEU A 12 -10.60 38.03 5.50
CA LEU A 12 -10.82 37.67 4.11
C LEU A 12 -10.89 36.15 4.03
N ALA A 13 -12.11 35.62 3.94
CA ALA A 13 -12.34 34.30 3.39
C ALA A 13 -11.98 34.35 1.90
N THR A 14 -10.86 33.73 1.52
CA THR A 14 -10.55 33.45 0.13
C THR A 14 -11.54 32.41 -0.37
N LEU A 15 -12.58 32.87 -1.07
CA LEU A 15 -13.41 32.04 -1.94
C LEU A 15 -12.50 31.45 -3.01
N ALA A 16 -12.05 30.21 -2.83
CA ALA A 16 -11.49 29.42 -3.91
C ALA A 16 -12.57 29.29 -4.98
N SER A 17 -12.29 29.85 -6.16
CA SER A 17 -13.13 29.67 -7.33
C SER A 17 -13.15 28.19 -7.67
N VAL A 18 -14.31 27.54 -7.49
CA VAL A 18 -14.59 26.22 -8.04
C VAL A 18 -14.55 26.35 -9.56
N SER A 19 -13.37 26.12 -10.14
CA SER A 19 -13.28 25.80 -11.56
C SER A 19 -14.15 24.57 -11.75
N HIS A 20 -15.18 24.67 -12.58
CA HIS A 20 -15.85 23.50 -13.11
C HIS A 20 -14.81 22.78 -13.97
N ALA A 21 -14.03 21.89 -13.36
CA ALA A 21 -13.16 20.98 -14.08
C ALA A 21 -14.07 20.20 -15.03
N GLN A 22 -13.95 20.47 -16.33
CA GLN A 22 -14.56 19.63 -17.34
C GLN A 22 -13.99 18.23 -17.12
N ALA A 23 -14.85 17.27 -16.78
CA ALA A 23 -14.46 15.88 -16.69
C ALA A 23 -13.75 15.51 -18.00
N VAL A 24 -12.49 15.08 -17.91
CA VAL A 24 -11.78 14.53 -19.05
C VAL A 24 -12.60 13.34 -19.52
N ARG A 25 -13.15 13.40 -20.75
CA ARG A 25 -13.80 12.25 -21.35
C ARG A 25 -12.71 11.24 -21.71
N PHE A 26 -12.86 10.00 -21.26
CA PHE A 26 -12.05 8.88 -21.71
C PHE A 26 -12.38 8.54 -23.17
N ASN A 27 -11.73 7.51 -23.72
CA ASN A 27 -11.87 7.13 -25.12
C ASN A 27 -13.24 6.53 -25.49
N ASN A 28 -14.18 6.44 -24.54
CA ASN A 28 -15.47 5.81 -24.77
C ASN A 28 -16.37 6.64 -25.69
N PRO A 29 -17.10 6.00 -26.62
CA PRO A 29 -18.11 6.68 -27.42
C PRO A 29 -19.21 7.30 -26.55
N GLU A 30 -19.86 8.34 -27.06
CA GLU A 30 -20.94 9.01 -26.34
C GLU A 30 -22.11 8.05 -26.03
N GLY A 31 -22.52 7.99 -24.76
CA GLY A 31 -23.59 7.12 -24.28
C GLY A 31 -23.15 5.68 -23.99
N VAL A 32 -21.86 5.35 -24.09
CA VAL A 32 -21.33 4.02 -23.78
C VAL A 32 -20.84 3.98 -22.34
N ASP A 33 -21.49 3.13 -21.53
CA ASP A 33 -21.03 2.81 -20.17
C ASP A 33 -19.73 2.00 -20.21
N ILE A 34 -18.80 2.33 -19.31
CA ILE A 34 -17.48 1.72 -19.23
C ILE A 34 -17.14 1.22 -17.82
N TRP A 35 -16.30 0.19 -17.78
CA TRP A 35 -15.58 -0.27 -16.59
C TRP A 35 -14.11 -0.48 -16.98
N CYS A 36 -13.16 0.10 -16.23
CA CYS A 36 -11.74 0.07 -16.60
C CYS A 36 -11.47 0.54 -18.04
N GLY A 37 -12.22 1.56 -18.49
CA GLY A 37 -12.15 2.11 -19.84
C GLY A 37 -12.89 1.30 -20.93
N LYS A 38 -13.40 0.09 -20.63
CA LYS A 38 -13.98 -0.84 -21.61
C LYS A 38 -15.50 -0.79 -21.62
N ALA A 39 -16.11 -0.84 -22.80
CA ALA A 39 -17.54 -1.17 -22.89
C ALA A 39 -17.81 -2.55 -22.30
N TYR A 40 -18.86 -2.68 -21.49
CA TYR A 40 -19.21 -3.98 -20.88
C TYR A 40 -20.63 -4.47 -21.20
N ARG A 41 -21.48 -3.63 -21.80
CA ARG A 41 -22.86 -4.01 -22.19
C ARG A 41 -22.93 -4.62 -23.59
N PRO A 42 -23.77 -5.65 -23.80
CA PRO A 42 -23.82 -6.42 -25.06
C PRO A 42 -24.28 -5.60 -26.28
N GLU A 43 -24.94 -4.47 -26.07
CA GLU A 43 -25.37 -3.57 -27.15
C GLU A 43 -24.23 -2.69 -27.70
N ASN A 44 -23.11 -2.60 -26.99
CA ASN A 44 -21.99 -1.73 -27.34
C ASN A 44 -20.88 -2.52 -28.06
N SER A 45 -20.16 -1.85 -28.96
CA SER A 45 -18.96 -2.42 -29.59
C SER A 45 -17.73 -2.27 -28.69
N SER A 46 -16.78 -3.20 -28.81
CA SER A 46 -15.43 -3.05 -28.24
C SER A 46 -14.69 -1.85 -28.83
N PHE A 47 -13.81 -1.23 -28.06
CA PHE A 47 -12.92 -0.16 -28.51
C PHE A 47 -11.65 -0.13 -27.65
N ASP A 48 -10.63 0.59 -28.09
CA ASP A 48 -9.39 0.77 -27.32
C ASP A 48 -9.66 1.70 -26.12
N PRO A 49 -9.57 1.18 -24.88
CA PRO A 49 -9.84 1.97 -23.68
C PRO A 49 -8.87 3.15 -23.52
N GLY A 50 -7.66 3.05 -24.08
CA GLY A 50 -6.55 3.95 -23.76
C GLY A 50 -6.17 3.89 -22.28
N GLY A 51 -5.45 4.91 -21.80
CA GLY A 51 -5.08 5.02 -20.39
C GLY A 51 -4.04 4.00 -19.93
N TRP A 52 -3.44 3.24 -20.84
CA TRP A 52 -2.38 2.29 -20.49
C TRP A 52 -1.19 3.03 -19.91
N PHE A 53 -0.56 2.42 -18.91
CA PHE A 53 0.64 2.94 -18.29
C PHE A 53 1.72 3.20 -19.34
N PRO A 54 2.28 4.42 -19.42
CA PRO A 54 3.26 4.75 -20.44
C PRO A 54 4.61 4.12 -20.11
N GLU A 55 4.99 3.08 -20.86
CA GLU A 55 6.30 2.45 -20.70
C GLU A 55 7.44 3.37 -21.17
N PRO A 56 8.42 3.68 -20.30
CA PRO A 56 9.61 4.42 -20.71
C PRO A 56 10.43 3.65 -21.74
N ALA A 57 10.95 4.35 -22.74
CA ALA A 57 11.83 3.75 -23.73
C ALA A 57 13.14 3.25 -23.10
N ILE A 58 13.63 2.10 -23.57
CA ILE A 58 14.94 1.58 -23.15
C ILE A 58 16.03 2.47 -23.74
N SER A 59 16.88 3.01 -22.86
CA SER A 59 18.05 3.81 -23.21
C SER A 59 19.17 2.93 -23.76
N ASN A 60 19.86 3.44 -24.79
CA ASN A 60 21.06 2.82 -25.35
C ASN A 60 22.33 3.09 -24.52
N VAL A 61 22.22 3.88 -23.44
CA VAL A 61 23.31 4.19 -22.50
C VAL A 61 22.82 4.02 -21.05
N PRO A 62 23.69 3.66 -20.10
CA PRO A 62 23.33 3.62 -18.69
C PRO A 62 22.81 4.98 -18.20
N LEU A 63 21.75 4.96 -17.40
CA LEU A 63 21.16 6.13 -16.76
C LEU A 63 21.45 6.09 -15.26
N LEU A 64 21.67 7.24 -14.65
CA LEU A 64 21.62 7.40 -13.20
C LEU A 64 20.19 7.79 -12.81
N ARG A 65 19.53 6.92 -12.06
CA ARG A 65 18.32 7.23 -11.30
C ARG A 65 18.76 7.68 -9.91
N LEU A 66 19.02 8.98 -9.79
CA LEU A 66 19.21 9.63 -8.50
C LEU A 66 17.83 9.94 -7.92
N LYS A 67 17.54 9.46 -6.71
CA LYS A 67 16.24 9.69 -6.04
C LYS A 67 16.45 10.01 -4.56
N VAL A 68 15.72 10.98 -4.04
CA VAL A 68 15.66 11.28 -2.60
C VAL A 68 14.23 11.24 -2.08
N ARG A 69 14.07 10.75 -0.86
CA ARG A 69 12.80 10.76 -0.13
C ARG A 69 13.06 10.74 1.37
N PRO A 70 12.17 11.27 2.21
CA PRO A 70 12.22 11.05 3.65
C PRO A 70 12.04 9.56 3.97
N ARG A 71 12.71 9.06 5.01
CA ARG A 71 12.46 7.70 5.52
C ARG A 71 11.03 7.53 6.04
N LEU A 72 10.47 8.57 6.65
CA LEU A 72 9.10 8.60 7.16
C LEU A 72 8.31 9.70 6.46
N THR A 73 7.05 9.42 6.11
CA THR A 73 6.15 10.38 5.43
C THR A 73 5.95 11.68 6.19
N ILE A 74 5.99 11.65 7.52
CA ILE A 74 6.05 12.83 8.39
C ILE A 74 7.02 12.58 9.56
N TYR A 75 7.67 13.67 9.98
CA TYR A 75 8.39 13.78 11.24
C TYR A 75 7.67 14.80 12.14
N LEU A 76 7.74 14.60 13.45
CA LEU A 76 7.17 15.46 14.46
C LEU A 76 8.28 16.14 15.26
N GLU A 77 7.98 17.30 15.86
CA GLU A 77 8.91 18.01 16.78
C GLU A 77 9.45 17.16 17.93
N THR A 78 8.80 16.03 18.22
CA THR A 78 9.17 15.06 19.25
C THR A 78 10.13 13.98 18.75
N ASP A 79 10.37 13.86 17.45
CA ASP A 79 11.33 12.91 16.90
C ASP A 79 12.77 13.34 17.25
N ALA A 80 13.57 12.37 17.70
CA ALA A 80 14.97 12.61 18.04
C ALA A 80 15.89 12.73 16.82
N SER A 81 15.49 12.14 15.70
CA SER A 81 16.30 12.08 14.47
C SER A 81 15.41 11.90 13.25
N ALA A 82 15.92 12.31 12.09
CA ALA A 82 15.34 12.02 10.79
C ALA A 82 16.37 11.42 9.86
N ASN A 83 15.90 10.59 8.92
CA ASN A 83 16.71 10.04 7.85
C ASN A 83 16.07 10.37 6.49
N LEU A 84 16.93 10.52 5.49
CA LEU A 84 16.58 10.45 4.08
C LEU A 84 16.97 9.09 3.52
N LEU A 85 16.25 8.62 2.51
CA LEU A 85 16.64 7.50 1.66
C LEU A 85 17.12 8.07 0.33
N ILE A 86 18.35 7.74 -0.05
CA ILE A 86 18.94 8.15 -1.31
C ILE A 86 19.23 6.93 -2.18
N ASP A 87 18.72 6.94 -3.40
CA ASP A 87 19.05 5.95 -4.42
C ASP A 87 20.06 6.52 -5.40
N ALA A 88 21.02 5.69 -5.80
CA ALA A 88 22.00 5.98 -6.85
C ALA A 88 22.03 4.82 -7.85
N VAL A 89 20.86 4.45 -8.36
CA VAL A 89 20.66 3.23 -9.15
C VAL A 89 21.08 3.46 -10.59
N ILE A 90 21.77 2.48 -11.18
CA ILE A 90 21.98 2.41 -12.63
C ILE A 90 20.75 1.78 -13.25
N SER A 91 20.12 2.52 -14.15
CA SER A 91 18.87 2.14 -14.80
C SER A 91 19.03 2.19 -16.32
N SER A 92 18.25 1.39 -17.03
CA SER A 92 18.18 1.39 -18.49
C SER A 92 16.90 2.04 -19.03
N GLN A 93 15.96 2.44 -18.18
CA GLN A 93 14.65 2.95 -18.60
C GLN A 93 14.38 4.39 -18.12
N VAL A 94 14.76 4.69 -16.89
CA VAL A 94 14.47 5.97 -16.22
C VAL A 94 15.72 6.57 -15.59
N GLY A 95 15.85 7.90 -15.62
CA GLY A 95 17.00 8.64 -15.09
C GLY A 95 17.70 9.47 -16.16
N THR A 96 18.87 9.99 -15.81
CA THR A 96 19.67 10.87 -16.68
C THR A 96 20.93 10.13 -17.17
N PRO A 97 21.34 10.24 -18.45
CA PRO A 97 22.51 9.55 -18.97
C PRO A 97 23.77 9.73 -18.12
N LEU A 98 24.47 8.62 -17.87
CA LEU A 98 25.80 8.60 -17.26
C LEU A 98 26.89 8.86 -18.33
N PRO A 99 28.01 9.53 -17.97
CA PRO A 99 29.13 9.71 -18.88
C PRO A 99 29.78 8.37 -19.26
N PRO A 100 30.47 8.29 -20.42
CA PRO A 100 31.22 7.10 -20.81
C PRO A 100 32.20 6.64 -19.71
N GLY A 101 32.20 5.33 -19.43
CA GLY A 101 33.03 4.74 -18.37
C GLY A 101 32.30 4.53 -17.04
N TYR A 102 31.04 4.98 -16.92
CA TYR A 102 30.15 4.63 -15.81
C TYR A 102 29.11 3.60 -16.25
N GLY A 103 28.81 2.63 -15.37
CA GLY A 103 27.70 1.69 -15.50
C GLY A 103 27.73 0.65 -16.64
N SER A 104 28.80 0.57 -17.43
CA SER A 104 28.97 -0.46 -18.47
C SER A 104 30.32 -1.17 -18.32
N ASN A 105 30.30 -2.49 -18.06
CA ASN A 105 31.50 -3.35 -17.97
C ASN A 105 32.62 -2.87 -17.01
N VAL A 106 32.27 -2.17 -15.93
CA VAL A 106 33.21 -1.88 -14.85
C VAL A 106 33.01 -2.97 -13.79
N SER A 107 34.07 -3.70 -13.41
CA SER A 107 34.01 -4.57 -12.25
C SER A 107 33.54 -3.76 -11.04
N ALA A 108 32.63 -4.31 -10.24
CA ALA A 108 32.03 -3.63 -9.07
C ALA A 108 33.07 -2.96 -8.13
N SER A 109 34.31 -3.47 -8.13
CA SER A 109 35.45 -2.98 -7.37
C SER A 109 36.12 -1.70 -7.88
N ALA A 110 35.67 -1.08 -8.99
CA ALA A 110 36.30 0.13 -9.56
C ALA A 110 35.37 1.36 -9.70
N VAL A 111 34.13 1.28 -9.20
CA VAL A 111 33.18 2.40 -9.30
C VAL A 111 33.33 3.30 -8.07
N LYS A 112 33.66 4.59 -8.29
CA LYS A 112 33.77 5.56 -7.20
C LYS A 112 32.38 5.87 -6.63
N PRO A 113 32.24 6.03 -5.31
CA PRO A 113 31.03 6.59 -4.73
C PRO A 113 30.75 7.99 -5.29
N LEU A 114 29.47 8.36 -5.27
CA LEU A 114 28.97 9.67 -5.60
C LEU A 114 29.02 10.54 -4.35
N THR A 115 29.71 11.67 -4.41
CA THR A 115 29.54 12.73 -3.43
C THR A 115 28.18 13.40 -3.67
N VAL A 116 27.26 13.26 -2.73
CA VAL A 116 25.90 13.81 -2.79
C VAL A 116 25.76 14.93 -1.77
N GLU A 117 25.54 16.15 -2.25
CA GLU A 117 25.19 17.31 -1.42
C GLU A 117 23.68 17.30 -1.18
N ILE A 118 23.27 17.54 0.07
CA ILE A 118 21.87 17.75 0.45
C ILE A 118 21.67 19.24 0.72
N LEU A 119 20.67 19.83 0.07
CA LEU A 119 20.40 21.26 0.10
C LEU A 119 19.00 21.54 0.64
N SER A 120 18.90 22.60 1.45
CA SER A 120 17.63 23.26 1.77
C SER A 120 17.65 24.66 1.14
N GLY A 121 16.89 24.84 0.06
CA GLY A 121 17.05 26.00 -0.82
C GLY A 121 18.44 26.00 -1.47
N GLU A 122 19.22 27.06 -1.27
CA GLU A 122 20.58 27.19 -1.81
C GLU A 122 21.68 26.75 -0.82
N VAL A 123 21.32 26.39 0.41
CA VAL A 123 22.27 26.07 1.48
C VAL A 123 22.51 24.56 1.52
N VAL A 124 23.79 24.16 1.39
CA VAL A 124 24.21 22.77 1.63
C VAL A 124 24.17 22.50 3.14
N ILE A 125 23.34 21.55 3.54
CA ILE A 125 23.13 21.18 4.96
C ILE A 125 23.84 19.89 5.34
N ALA A 126 24.13 19.01 4.37
CA ALA A 126 24.89 17.78 4.56
C ALA A 126 25.57 17.34 3.26
N THR A 127 26.55 16.46 3.36
CA THR A 127 27.24 15.84 2.21
C THR A 127 27.60 14.42 2.56
N GLU A 128 27.21 13.47 1.70
CA GLU A 128 27.44 12.04 1.92
C GLU A 128 28.08 11.38 0.70
N GLU A 129 28.75 10.25 0.94
CA GLU A 129 29.29 9.39 -0.11
C GLU A 129 28.36 8.20 -0.33
N ILE A 130 27.70 8.15 -1.48
CA ILE A 130 26.72 7.12 -1.83
C ILE A 130 27.31 6.20 -2.90
N ALA A 131 27.31 4.89 -2.66
CA ALA A 131 27.79 3.93 -3.64
C ALA A 131 26.96 3.99 -4.92
N LEU A 132 27.58 3.99 -6.10
CA LEU A 132 26.82 3.85 -7.35
C LEU A 132 26.25 2.43 -7.43
N SER A 133 25.07 2.29 -8.03
CA SER A 133 24.30 1.03 -8.09
C SER A 133 23.78 0.56 -6.73
N SER A 134 23.54 1.50 -5.81
CA SER A 134 22.90 1.23 -4.53
C SER A 134 21.50 1.87 -4.46
N ARG A 135 20.68 1.36 -3.55
CA ARG A 135 19.32 1.82 -3.27
C ARG A 135 19.16 1.98 -1.77
N ASP A 136 18.21 2.82 -1.36
CA ASP A 136 17.75 2.92 0.02
C ASP A 136 18.85 3.27 1.03
N ASN A 137 19.85 4.05 0.61
CA ASN A 137 20.92 4.48 1.50
C ASN A 137 20.35 5.44 2.54
N GLU A 138 20.35 5.03 3.81
CA GLU A 138 19.90 5.87 4.92
C GLU A 138 20.93 6.95 5.24
N VAL A 139 20.53 8.20 5.08
CA VAL A 139 21.34 9.37 5.36
C VAL A 139 20.73 10.17 6.51
N PRO A 140 21.43 10.31 7.65
CA PRO A 140 20.96 11.12 8.76
C PRO A 140 20.74 12.59 8.37
N LEU A 141 19.65 13.15 8.85
CA LEU A 141 19.28 14.56 8.67
C LEU A 141 19.13 15.22 10.04
N ALA A 142 19.95 16.24 10.30
CA ALA A 142 19.94 16.96 11.57
C ALA A 142 18.71 17.86 11.70
N LEU A 143 17.75 17.44 12.54
CA LEU A 143 16.50 18.17 12.79
C LEU A 143 16.70 19.57 13.40
N ASP A 144 17.79 19.80 14.14
CA ASP A 144 18.14 21.12 14.71
C ASP A 144 18.29 22.23 13.66
N SER A 145 18.48 21.87 12.39
CA SER A 145 18.55 22.83 11.26
C SER A 145 17.17 23.27 10.76
N PHE A 146 16.09 22.67 11.27
CA PHE A 146 14.72 22.89 10.84
C PHE A 146 13.85 23.37 12.01
N THR A 147 12.82 24.14 11.69
CA THR A 147 11.80 24.55 12.65
C THR A 147 10.51 23.81 12.33
N PRO A 148 9.86 23.13 13.29
CA PRO A 148 8.59 22.47 13.04
C PRO A 148 7.57 23.45 12.45
N ARG A 149 6.93 23.08 11.33
CA ARG A 149 5.94 23.92 10.63
C ARG A 149 5.00 23.08 9.78
N MET A 150 3.81 23.61 9.49
CA MET A 150 2.81 22.90 8.67
C MET A 150 3.22 22.75 7.20
N GLU A 151 4.03 23.67 6.67
CA GLU A 151 4.49 23.64 5.28
C GLU A 151 5.76 22.76 5.15
N ALA A 152 5.76 21.80 4.24
CA ALA A 152 6.93 20.96 4.02
C ALA A 152 8.16 21.78 3.61
N TYR A 153 9.35 21.30 3.95
CA TYR A 153 10.60 21.80 3.37
C TYR A 153 10.79 21.15 2.00
N ASN A 154 11.29 21.90 1.03
CA ASN A 154 11.78 21.30 -0.21
C ASN A 154 13.28 21.04 -0.05
N LEU A 155 13.66 19.77 -0.06
CA LEU A 155 15.05 19.32 -0.01
C LEU A 155 15.47 18.89 -1.40
N THR A 156 16.64 19.35 -1.83
CA THR A 156 17.24 18.97 -3.11
C THR A 156 18.52 18.22 -2.84
N ILE A 157 18.73 17.10 -3.52
CA ILE A 157 20.05 16.46 -3.56
C ILE A 157 20.75 16.79 -4.87
N ARG A 158 22.08 16.91 -4.81
CA ARG A 158 22.91 17.19 -5.98
C ARG A 158 24.18 16.36 -5.95
N THR A 159 24.52 15.73 -7.06
CA THR A 159 25.85 15.15 -7.27
C THR A 159 26.44 15.65 -8.57
N THR A 160 27.75 15.87 -8.58
CA THR A 160 28.49 16.41 -9.73
C THR A 160 29.64 15.46 -10.06
N LEU A 161 29.56 14.79 -11.21
CA LEU A 161 30.64 13.91 -11.69
C LEU A 161 31.75 14.73 -12.39
N ASP A 162 31.35 15.73 -13.17
CA ASP A 162 32.23 16.69 -13.83
C ASP A 162 31.46 17.97 -14.20
N SER A 163 32.11 18.92 -14.88
CA SER A 163 31.52 20.22 -15.24
C SER A 163 30.29 20.14 -16.14
N SER A 164 30.02 19.00 -16.78
CA SER A 164 28.89 18.76 -17.69
C SER A 164 27.86 17.75 -17.17
N HIS A 165 28.17 17.01 -16.10
CA HIS A 165 27.30 15.96 -15.56
C HIS A 165 26.94 16.28 -14.10
N VAL A 166 25.83 17.01 -13.95
CA VAL A 166 25.21 17.34 -12.66
C VAL A 166 23.85 16.65 -12.61
N TYR A 167 23.61 15.93 -11.52
CA TYR A 167 22.36 15.20 -11.29
C TYR A 167 21.70 15.76 -10.04
N THR A 168 20.39 15.95 -10.11
CA THR A 168 19.59 16.48 -9.00
C THR A 168 18.29 15.74 -8.89
N ASP A 169 17.81 15.61 -7.67
CA ASP A 169 16.44 15.21 -7.36
C ASP A 169 15.91 16.03 -6.18
N SER A 170 14.60 16.07 -5.96
CA SER A 170 14.02 16.83 -4.85
C SER A 170 12.84 16.13 -4.22
N THR A 171 12.62 16.41 -2.94
CA THR A 171 11.54 15.82 -2.16
C THR A 171 10.97 16.80 -1.14
N GLU A 172 9.71 16.58 -0.79
CA GLU A 172 9.07 17.27 0.32
C GLU A 172 9.46 16.58 1.64
N PHE A 173 9.88 17.38 2.62
CA PHE A 173 10.22 16.94 3.96
C PHE A 173 9.28 17.60 4.97
N SER A 174 8.28 16.84 5.42
CA SER A 174 7.30 17.28 6.42
C SER A 174 7.84 17.10 7.83
N TYR A 175 8.19 18.22 8.47
CA TYR A 175 8.56 18.28 9.89
C TYR A 175 7.56 19.16 10.64
N LEU A 176 6.61 18.51 11.30
CA LEU A 176 5.39 19.11 11.82
C LEU A 176 5.50 19.36 13.34
N PRO A 177 4.83 20.40 13.88
CA PRO A 177 4.60 20.49 15.33
C PRO A 177 3.76 19.30 15.80
N TYR A 178 3.88 18.91 17.06
CA TYR A 178 3.00 17.87 17.60
C TYR A 178 1.57 18.43 17.73
N PRO A 179 0.53 17.72 17.24
CA PRO A 179 -0.84 18.19 17.32
C PRO A 179 -1.44 17.89 18.71
N GLU A 180 -1.36 18.85 19.63
CA GLU A 180 -1.83 18.70 21.02
C GLU A 180 -3.35 18.39 21.15
N ASP A 181 -4.14 18.72 20.13
CA ASP A 181 -5.59 18.45 20.06
C ASP A 181 -5.94 17.12 19.40
N TYR A 182 -4.97 16.34 18.90
CA TYR A 182 -5.20 15.05 18.25
C TYR A 182 -5.02 13.90 19.22
N GLY A 183 -5.91 12.90 19.12
CA GLY A 183 -5.81 11.64 19.86
C GLY A 183 -4.79 10.66 19.26
N SER A 184 -4.48 10.79 17.97
CA SER A 184 -3.52 9.93 17.27
C SER A 184 -2.78 10.67 16.15
N VAL A 185 -1.61 10.12 15.81
CA VAL A 185 -0.81 10.51 14.65
C VAL A 185 -0.24 9.25 14.00
N VAL A 186 -0.15 9.23 12.67
CA VAL A 186 0.24 8.04 11.90
C VAL A 186 1.17 8.42 10.76
N ARG A 187 2.18 7.59 10.54
CA ARG A 187 3.17 7.77 9.47
C ARG A 187 3.49 6.45 8.82
N LEU A 188 3.84 6.51 7.55
CA LEU A 188 4.39 5.40 6.79
C LEU A 188 5.93 5.45 6.78
N ASP A 189 6.52 4.27 6.89
CA ASP A 189 7.91 3.99 6.58
C ASP A 189 8.09 3.73 5.09
N ASN A 190 8.87 4.58 4.43
CA ASN A 190 9.18 4.44 3.03
C ASN A 190 10.14 3.27 2.76
N LEU A 191 11.04 2.87 3.66
CA LEU A 191 11.97 1.76 3.36
C LEU A 191 11.25 0.42 3.30
N TYR A 192 10.48 0.08 4.33
CA TYR A 192 9.84 -1.23 4.46
C TYR A 192 8.34 -1.20 4.23
N GLY A 193 7.72 -0.02 4.06
CA GLY A 193 6.29 0.16 3.77
C GLY A 193 5.38 0.03 5.00
N GLY A 194 5.92 0.00 6.22
CA GLY A 194 5.14 -0.21 7.45
C GLY A 194 4.39 1.02 7.93
N LEU A 195 3.22 0.82 8.56
CA LEU A 195 2.53 1.88 9.31
C LEU A 195 3.07 1.96 10.74
N LEU A 196 3.36 3.18 11.18
CA LEU A 196 3.61 3.50 12.58
C LEU A 196 2.51 4.43 13.08
N ALA A 197 1.87 4.07 14.20
CA ALA A 197 0.83 4.87 14.83
C ALA A 197 1.21 5.22 16.27
N GLN A 198 0.79 6.39 16.74
CA GLN A 198 1.05 6.83 18.11
C GLN A 198 -0.21 7.45 18.70
N ARG A 199 -0.57 7.07 19.94
CA ARG A 199 -1.68 7.67 20.70
C ARG A 199 -1.16 8.52 21.85
N GLY A 200 -1.00 9.81 21.59
CA GLY A 200 -0.49 10.77 22.56
C GLY A 200 1.02 10.95 22.50
N LYS A 201 1.47 12.15 22.89
CA LYS A 201 2.80 12.69 22.62
C LYS A 201 3.96 11.83 23.13
N ASP A 202 3.76 11.22 24.29
CA ASP A 202 4.78 10.45 25.01
C ASP A 202 4.63 8.92 24.82
N ALA A 203 3.64 8.47 24.05
CA ALA A 203 3.42 7.05 23.78
C ALA A 203 4.49 6.52 22.80
N PRO A 204 4.84 5.22 22.87
CA PRO A 204 5.66 4.61 21.82
C PRO A 204 4.92 4.62 20.48
N TRP A 205 5.69 4.49 19.39
CA TRP A 205 5.13 4.22 18.07
C TRP A 205 4.82 2.72 17.95
N ASP A 206 3.57 2.38 17.69
CA ASP A 206 3.11 1.03 17.42
C ASP A 206 3.28 0.72 15.94
N LEU A 207 3.85 -0.45 15.64
CA LEU A 207 3.96 -0.96 14.27
C LEU A 207 2.68 -1.73 13.93
N ILE A 208 1.94 -1.26 12.92
CA ILE A 208 0.61 -1.78 12.61
C ILE A 208 0.63 -2.48 11.25
N PHE A 209 0.53 -3.81 11.27
CA PHE A 209 0.08 -4.56 10.10
C PHE A 209 -1.43 -4.63 10.14
N ALA A 210 -2.12 -3.93 9.23
CA ALA A 210 -3.57 -3.92 9.23
C ALA A 210 -4.09 -5.24 8.66
N TYR A 211 -4.68 -6.10 9.48
CA TYR A 211 -5.40 -7.29 9.03
C TYR A 211 -6.84 -7.18 9.51
N THR A 212 -7.79 -6.96 8.59
CA THR A 212 -9.20 -6.69 8.93
C THR A 212 -10.14 -6.90 7.75
N TYR A 213 -11.43 -6.64 7.94
CA TYR A 213 -12.46 -6.66 6.92
C TYR A 213 -12.93 -5.26 6.57
N TYR A 214 -13.48 -5.11 5.37
CA TYR A 214 -14.56 -4.18 5.11
C TYR A 214 -15.80 -4.60 5.89
N THR A 215 -16.07 -3.93 7.00
CA THR A 215 -17.21 -4.19 7.88
C THR A 215 -18.43 -3.41 7.41
N GLN A 216 -19.54 -4.11 7.17
CA GLN A 216 -20.77 -3.48 6.67
C GLN A 216 -21.56 -2.83 7.81
N TRP A 217 -22.01 -1.58 7.61
CA TRP A 217 -22.85 -0.85 8.57
C TRP A 217 -24.09 -1.62 8.99
N THR A 218 -24.89 -2.09 8.03
CA THR A 218 -26.24 -2.62 8.30
C THR A 218 -26.24 -4.06 8.79
N LEU A 219 -25.21 -4.84 8.46
CA LEU A 219 -25.14 -6.27 8.78
C LEU A 219 -24.37 -6.56 10.05
N TYR A 220 -23.55 -5.61 10.50
CA TYR A 220 -22.73 -5.80 11.69
C TYR A 220 -22.78 -4.59 12.59
N TRP A 221 -22.26 -3.46 12.10
CA TRP A 221 -21.90 -2.35 12.94
C TRP A 221 -23.11 -1.76 13.68
N ASN A 222 -24.20 -1.42 12.99
CA ASN A 222 -25.35 -0.75 13.62
C ASN A 222 -26.28 -1.68 14.43
N SER A 223 -25.92 -2.95 14.61
CA SER A 223 -26.76 -3.92 15.31
C SER A 223 -26.66 -3.80 16.84
N SER A 224 -25.45 -3.58 17.37
CA SER A 224 -25.15 -3.34 18.78
C SER A 224 -23.71 -2.84 18.91
N VAL A 225 -23.43 -1.95 19.87
CA VAL A 225 -22.06 -1.51 20.21
C VAL A 225 -21.18 -2.69 20.65
N ASP A 226 -21.78 -3.72 21.24
CA ASP A 226 -21.08 -4.96 21.65
C ASP A 226 -20.44 -5.71 20.47
N THR A 227 -20.83 -5.42 19.23
CA THR A 227 -20.17 -6.01 18.06
C THR A 227 -18.69 -5.65 18.00
N LEU A 228 -18.28 -4.47 18.48
CA LEU A 228 -16.85 -4.10 18.52
C LEU A 228 -16.07 -4.95 19.53
N ASP A 229 -16.70 -5.37 20.63
CA ASP A 229 -16.10 -6.31 21.58
C ASP A 229 -15.87 -7.67 20.94
N GLU A 230 -16.84 -8.17 20.18
CA GLU A 230 -16.70 -9.42 19.43
C GLU A 230 -15.59 -9.32 18.38
N PHE A 231 -15.53 -8.21 17.64
CA PHE A 231 -14.49 -7.97 16.64
C PHE A 231 -13.09 -7.94 17.25
N ALA A 232 -12.92 -7.21 18.35
CA ALA A 232 -11.67 -7.16 19.10
C ALA A 232 -11.29 -8.53 19.67
N ALA A 233 -12.26 -9.28 20.21
CA ALA A 233 -12.04 -10.61 20.77
C ALA A 233 -11.62 -11.65 19.70
N MET A 234 -11.92 -11.41 18.43
CA MET A 234 -11.41 -12.22 17.31
C MET A 234 -9.96 -11.92 16.95
N GLY A 235 -9.33 -10.92 17.57
CA GLY A 235 -7.92 -10.56 17.37
C GLY A 235 -7.70 -9.42 16.37
N TYR A 236 -8.76 -8.87 15.77
CA TYR A 236 -8.65 -7.73 14.87
C TYR A 236 -8.36 -6.45 15.65
N LYS A 237 -7.30 -5.73 15.27
CA LYS A 237 -6.89 -4.45 15.87
C LYS A 237 -7.33 -3.23 15.05
N VAL A 238 -7.68 -3.43 13.77
CA VAL A 238 -8.11 -2.39 12.84
C VAL A 238 -9.53 -2.71 12.38
N ILE A 239 -10.36 -1.70 12.16
CA ILE A 239 -11.66 -1.81 11.51
C ILE A 239 -11.65 -0.93 10.26
N HIS A 240 -12.04 -1.49 9.12
CA HIS A 240 -12.46 -0.69 7.97
C HIS A 240 -13.99 -0.67 7.95
N ILE A 241 -14.60 0.45 8.31
CA ILE A 241 -16.07 0.58 8.33
C ILE A 241 -16.56 1.18 7.01
N VAL A 242 -17.52 0.51 6.38
CA VAL A 242 -18.18 1.01 5.17
C VAL A 242 -19.69 1.23 5.38
N PRO A 243 -20.25 2.34 4.86
CA PRO A 243 -21.66 2.70 5.04
C PRO A 243 -22.59 1.97 4.06
N THR A 244 -22.26 0.74 3.69
CA THR A 244 -23.10 -0.06 2.81
C THR A 244 -24.42 -0.50 3.48
N GLY A 245 -25.31 -1.11 2.68
CA GLY A 245 -26.64 -1.54 3.14
C GLY A 245 -27.65 -0.40 3.11
N SER A 246 -28.28 -0.09 4.25
CA SER A 246 -29.32 0.94 4.34
C SER A 246 -28.82 2.37 4.14
N LEU A 247 -27.51 2.60 4.32
CA LEU A 247 -26.90 3.91 4.10
C LEU A 247 -26.44 4.09 2.65
N GLY A 248 -25.92 3.05 1.99
CA GLY A 248 -25.46 3.12 0.60
C GLY A 248 -24.32 4.13 0.46
N GLU A 249 -24.60 5.29 -0.14
CA GLU A 249 -23.65 6.41 -0.31
C GLU A 249 -23.88 7.56 0.69
N ILE A 250 -24.71 7.34 1.71
CA ILE A 250 -25.02 8.32 2.74
C ILE A 250 -23.99 8.19 3.88
N PRO A 251 -23.37 9.29 4.36
CA PRO A 251 -22.49 9.27 5.53
C PRO A 251 -23.15 8.68 6.78
N PHE A 252 -22.33 8.17 7.70
CA PHE A 252 -22.83 7.61 8.95
C PHE A 252 -23.60 8.66 9.77
N PRO A 253 -24.78 8.32 10.31
CA PRO A 253 -25.52 9.21 11.19
C PRO A 253 -24.75 9.40 12.49
N TRP A 254 -24.23 10.60 12.70
CA TRP A 254 -23.30 10.90 13.80
C TRP A 254 -23.80 10.51 15.20
N ASP A 255 -25.07 10.76 15.51
CA ASP A 255 -25.62 10.44 16.83
C ASP A 255 -25.68 8.92 17.08
N GLU A 256 -25.82 8.11 16.03
CA GLU A 256 -25.81 6.64 16.11
C GLU A 256 -24.39 6.09 16.03
N PHE A 257 -23.48 6.79 15.37
CA PHE A 257 -22.08 6.39 15.15
C PHE A 257 -21.19 6.69 16.36
N GLU A 258 -21.48 7.76 17.10
CA GLU A 258 -20.68 8.24 18.24
C GLU A 258 -20.44 7.18 19.34
N PRO A 259 -21.42 6.35 19.76
CA PRO A 259 -21.16 5.27 20.71
C PRO A 259 -20.13 4.24 20.23
N TYR A 260 -20.05 3.98 18.93
CA TYR A 260 -19.09 3.06 18.34
C TYR A 260 -17.69 3.66 18.31
N LEU A 261 -17.57 4.96 18.05
CA LEU A 261 -16.31 5.70 18.15
C LEU A 261 -15.73 5.63 19.58
N GLN A 262 -16.58 5.89 20.58
CA GLN A 262 -16.19 5.80 21.98
C GLN A 262 -15.75 4.37 22.34
N ARG A 263 -16.50 3.36 21.89
CA ARG A 263 -16.15 1.97 22.14
C ARG A 263 -14.86 1.54 21.45
N ALA A 264 -14.62 2.01 20.23
CA ALA A 264 -13.38 1.75 19.50
C ALA A 264 -12.16 2.34 20.24
N ASP A 265 -12.29 3.53 20.81
CA ASP A 265 -11.25 4.12 21.65
C ASP A 265 -11.00 3.28 22.92
N GLU A 266 -12.06 2.95 23.67
CA GLU A 266 -11.99 2.11 24.88
C GLU A 266 -11.30 0.76 24.65
N LEU A 267 -11.53 0.15 23.49
CA LEU A 267 -10.97 -1.15 23.11
C LEU A 267 -9.57 -1.07 22.49
N GLY A 268 -9.05 0.14 22.24
CA GLY A 268 -7.77 0.28 21.55
C GLY A 268 -7.83 0.00 20.05
N LEU A 269 -9.02 -0.02 19.44
CA LEU A 269 -9.20 -0.32 18.02
C LEU A 269 -8.82 0.88 17.16
N TRP A 270 -8.24 0.59 16.01
CA TRP A 270 -7.87 1.54 14.97
C TRP A 270 -8.94 1.57 13.87
N LEU A 271 -9.18 2.73 13.28
CA LEU A 271 -10.17 2.95 12.22
C LEU A 271 -9.45 3.34 10.93
N ARG A 272 -9.64 2.52 9.91
CA ARG A 272 -9.56 2.97 8.51
C ARG A 272 -10.95 3.49 8.17
N TYR A 273 -11.09 4.81 8.08
CA TYR A 273 -12.40 5.43 7.94
C TYR A 273 -12.70 5.74 6.46
N ASP A 274 -13.78 5.17 5.92
CA ASP A 274 -14.29 5.47 4.59
C ASP A 274 -15.01 6.83 4.59
N VAL A 275 -14.45 7.80 3.86
CA VAL A 275 -15.02 9.15 3.75
C VAL A 275 -16.11 9.27 2.67
N LEU A 276 -16.45 8.17 2.01
CA LEU A 276 -17.46 8.07 0.94
C LEU A 276 -17.30 9.12 -0.14
N TRP A 277 -16.07 9.42 -0.53
CA TRP A 277 -15.90 10.53 -1.44
C TRP A 277 -16.35 10.14 -2.86
N THR A 278 -17.36 10.86 -3.34
CA THR A 278 -17.90 10.76 -4.69
C THR A 278 -17.63 12.05 -5.45
N TRP A 279 -16.93 11.93 -6.59
CA TRP A 279 -16.69 13.07 -7.47
C TRP A 279 -18.03 13.63 -8.00
N PRO A 280 -18.22 14.96 -8.11
CA PRO A 280 -17.28 16.05 -7.79
C PRO A 280 -17.41 16.67 -6.40
N ASN A 281 -18.22 16.08 -5.50
CA ASN A 281 -18.62 16.76 -4.27
C ASN A 281 -17.71 16.44 -3.08
N LEU A 282 -16.87 17.41 -2.69
CA LEU A 282 -15.98 17.28 -1.53
C LEU A 282 -16.68 17.52 -0.19
N THR A 283 -17.92 18.00 -0.16
CA THR A 283 -18.58 18.51 1.07
C THR A 283 -18.64 17.46 2.17
N ASN A 284 -19.13 16.25 1.85
CA ASN A 284 -19.27 15.17 2.84
C ASN A 284 -17.91 14.67 3.34
N MET A 285 -16.93 14.58 2.45
CA MET A 285 -15.57 14.20 2.80
C MET A 285 -14.94 15.21 3.78
N VAL A 286 -15.05 16.51 3.47
CA VAL A 286 -14.52 17.59 4.30
C VAL A 286 -15.18 17.60 5.69
N ASP A 287 -16.49 17.42 5.77
CA ASP A 287 -17.22 17.35 7.06
C ASP A 287 -16.70 16.19 7.93
N GLN A 288 -16.62 14.99 7.35
CA GLN A 288 -16.19 13.79 8.07
C GLN A 288 -14.74 13.87 8.54
N VAL A 289 -13.80 14.26 7.67
CA VAL A 289 -12.37 14.41 8.04
C VAL A 289 -12.21 15.50 9.10
N SER A 290 -12.87 16.64 8.94
CA SER A 290 -12.79 17.74 9.92
C SER A 290 -13.29 17.34 11.30
N ARG A 291 -14.33 16.50 11.35
CA ARG A 291 -14.92 16.00 12.61
C ARG A 291 -14.04 14.95 13.29
N LEU A 292 -13.43 14.06 12.51
CA LEU A 292 -12.82 12.84 13.05
C LEU A 292 -11.29 12.88 13.14
N ARG A 293 -10.58 13.78 12.46
CA ARG A 293 -9.10 13.83 12.46
C ARG A 293 -8.43 13.86 13.84
N SER A 294 -9.12 14.37 14.87
CA SER A 294 -8.61 14.40 16.24
C SER A 294 -9.02 13.19 17.09
N HIS A 295 -9.82 12.25 16.56
CA HIS A 295 -10.29 11.09 17.30
C HIS A 295 -9.14 10.07 17.47
N PRO A 296 -8.91 9.52 18.69
CA PRO A 296 -7.76 8.67 19.00
C PRO A 296 -7.69 7.34 18.26
N SER A 297 -8.80 6.89 17.70
CA SER A 297 -8.86 5.67 16.90
C SER A 297 -8.52 5.87 15.43
N ILE A 298 -8.35 7.09 14.89
CA ILE A 298 -8.07 7.23 13.44
C ILE A 298 -6.68 6.70 13.11
N LEU A 299 -6.63 5.74 12.18
CA LEU A 299 -5.38 5.21 11.64
C LEU A 299 -5.07 5.83 10.28
N LEU A 300 -6.05 5.82 9.37
CA LEU A 300 -5.91 6.41 8.05
C LEU A 300 -7.28 6.65 7.40
N TRP A 301 -7.29 7.46 6.35
CA TRP A 301 -8.48 7.74 5.54
C TRP A 301 -8.58 6.77 4.37
N TYR A 302 -9.76 6.23 4.08
CA TYR A 302 -10.06 5.55 2.82
C TYR A 302 -10.89 6.49 1.96
N GLN A 303 -10.26 7.05 0.93
CA GLN A 303 -10.90 8.11 0.15
C GLN A 303 -11.88 7.58 -0.90
N SER A 304 -11.53 6.51 -1.60
CA SER A 304 -12.27 6.07 -2.77
C SER A 304 -12.09 4.60 -3.03
N ASP A 305 -13.20 4.01 -3.44
CA ASP A 305 -13.34 2.63 -3.84
C ASP A 305 -13.43 2.54 -5.38
N GLU A 306 -12.48 1.84 -6.01
CA GLU A 306 -12.46 1.54 -7.45
C GLU A 306 -12.74 2.77 -8.36
N ALA A 307 -12.12 3.90 -8.05
CA ALA A 307 -12.33 5.15 -8.80
C ALA A 307 -11.91 5.01 -10.28
N ASP A 308 -10.95 4.13 -10.56
CA ASP A 308 -10.52 3.73 -11.89
C ASP A 308 -11.57 2.89 -12.61
N GLY A 309 -12.12 1.87 -11.95
CA GLY A 309 -13.18 1.00 -12.46
C GLY A 309 -14.43 1.79 -12.81
N LYS A 310 -14.86 2.65 -11.89
CA LYS A 310 -16.02 3.55 -12.03
C LYS A 310 -15.79 4.67 -13.07
N ALA A 311 -14.57 4.77 -13.61
CA ALA A 311 -14.17 5.80 -14.57
C ALA A 311 -14.50 7.21 -14.08
N ASN A 312 -14.17 7.50 -12.82
CA ASN A 312 -14.13 8.87 -12.32
C ASN A 312 -13.08 9.66 -13.12
N PRO A 313 -13.15 11.01 -13.19
CA PRO A 313 -12.13 11.78 -13.88
C PRO A 313 -10.73 11.50 -13.31
N ALA A 314 -9.73 11.36 -14.18
CA ALA A 314 -8.40 10.88 -13.82
C ALA A 314 -7.72 11.71 -12.71
N ASN A 315 -7.97 13.03 -12.64
CA ASN A 315 -7.42 13.91 -11.61
C ASN A 315 -8.22 13.93 -10.30
N SER A 316 -9.34 13.22 -10.23
CA SER A 316 -10.27 13.32 -9.10
C SER A 316 -9.60 12.87 -7.81
N THR A 317 -8.94 11.70 -7.80
CA THR A 317 -8.31 11.14 -6.59
C THR A 317 -7.22 12.05 -6.04
N GLY A 318 -6.46 12.72 -6.91
CA GLY A 318 -5.49 13.74 -6.52
C GLY A 318 -6.12 14.95 -5.83
N ILE A 319 -7.26 15.44 -6.33
CA ILE A 319 -7.99 16.57 -5.71
C ILE A 319 -8.45 16.21 -4.30
N ALA A 320 -8.99 15.02 -4.10
CA ALA A 320 -9.42 14.57 -2.78
C ALA A 320 -8.25 14.39 -1.83
N TYR A 321 -7.17 13.77 -2.30
CA TYR A 321 -5.93 13.61 -1.55
C TYR A 321 -5.37 14.94 -1.04
N GLU A 322 -5.21 15.92 -1.93
CA GLU A 322 -4.73 17.27 -1.56
C GLU A 322 -5.64 17.92 -0.52
N GLN A 323 -6.96 17.78 -0.67
CA GLN A 323 -7.92 18.34 0.27
C GLN A 323 -7.90 17.64 1.63
N ILE A 324 -7.73 16.32 1.68
CA ILE A 324 -7.58 15.57 2.94
C ILE A 324 -6.27 15.97 3.62
N ARG A 325 -5.14 15.97 2.90
CA ARG A 325 -3.82 16.36 3.45
C ARG A 325 -3.79 17.79 4.00
N ALA A 326 -4.53 18.71 3.37
CA ALA A 326 -4.69 20.08 3.86
C ALA A 326 -5.50 20.16 5.16
N LEU A 327 -6.45 19.25 5.38
CA LEU A 327 -7.24 19.16 6.61
C LEU A 327 -6.52 18.36 7.69
N ASP A 328 -5.84 17.29 7.33
CA ASP A 328 -5.21 16.35 8.24
C ASP A 328 -3.88 15.85 7.64
N PRO A 329 -2.76 16.54 7.95
CA PRO A 329 -1.44 16.10 7.51
C PRO A 329 -0.85 14.99 8.39
N TYR A 330 -1.55 14.57 9.45
CA TYR A 330 -1.05 13.64 10.46
C TYR A 330 -1.51 12.19 10.26
N HIS A 331 -2.39 11.93 9.29
CA HIS A 331 -2.83 10.59 8.93
C HIS A 331 -2.66 10.32 7.43
N PRO A 332 -2.23 9.10 7.03
CA PRO A 332 -2.16 8.70 5.63
C PRO A 332 -3.53 8.62 4.94
N VAL A 333 -3.52 8.67 3.61
CA VAL A 333 -4.70 8.47 2.77
C VAL A 333 -4.54 7.20 1.93
N SER A 334 -5.62 6.44 1.80
CA SER A 334 -5.68 5.19 1.04
C SER A 334 -6.83 5.16 0.06
N LEU A 335 -6.71 4.28 -0.95
CA LEU A 335 -7.78 3.96 -1.90
C LEU A 335 -7.63 2.53 -2.41
N ALA A 336 -8.65 2.00 -3.10
CA ALA A 336 -8.56 0.76 -3.86
C ALA A 336 -8.65 1.03 -5.36
N LEU A 337 -7.86 0.29 -6.14
CA LEU A 337 -7.86 0.28 -7.60
C LEU A 337 -8.13 -1.13 -8.12
N ASN A 338 -9.13 -1.26 -9.00
CA ASN A 338 -9.56 -2.53 -9.56
C ASN A 338 -8.93 -2.84 -10.91
N CYS A 339 -8.59 -1.83 -11.69
CA CYS A 339 -8.19 -2.00 -13.08
C CYS A 339 -6.74 -2.44 -13.20
N GLN A 340 -6.48 -3.33 -14.16
CA GLN A 340 -5.12 -3.82 -14.38
C GLN A 340 -4.23 -2.73 -14.93
N ASN A 341 -4.72 -1.95 -15.90
CA ASN A 341 -3.91 -0.95 -16.59
C ASN A 341 -4.74 0.20 -17.17
N PHE A 342 -5.36 0.99 -16.28
CA PHE A 342 -6.19 2.13 -16.68
C PHE A 342 -5.90 3.35 -15.81
N HIS A 343 -5.14 4.31 -16.36
CA HIS A 343 -4.74 5.58 -15.73
C HIS A 343 -4.15 5.40 -14.32
N TYR A 344 -3.33 4.37 -14.13
CA TYR A 344 -2.74 4.05 -12.82
C TYR A 344 -2.01 5.25 -12.22
N ALA A 345 -1.21 5.97 -13.01
CA ALA A 345 -0.48 7.14 -12.53
C ALA A 345 -1.44 8.21 -12.00
N GLU A 346 -2.49 8.54 -12.73
CA GLU A 346 -3.41 9.60 -12.31
C GLU A 346 -4.23 9.19 -11.08
N PHE A 347 -4.74 7.95 -11.05
CA PHE A 347 -5.55 7.49 -9.92
C PHE A 347 -4.72 7.25 -8.66
N ALA A 348 -3.59 6.53 -8.77
CA ALA A 348 -2.72 6.21 -7.64
C ALA A 348 -2.03 7.45 -7.04
N ALA A 349 -1.89 8.56 -7.79
CA ALA A 349 -1.40 9.83 -7.25
C ALA A 349 -2.18 10.29 -6.01
N GLY A 350 -3.46 9.93 -5.90
CA GLY A 350 -4.35 10.32 -4.81
C GLY A 350 -4.26 9.50 -3.51
N ALA A 351 -3.17 8.79 -3.26
CA ALA A 351 -3.02 8.04 -2.01
C ALA A 351 -1.56 7.78 -1.62
N ASP A 352 -1.34 7.61 -0.32
CA ASP A 352 -0.11 7.08 0.26
C ASP A 352 -0.12 5.54 0.27
N VAL A 353 -1.30 4.96 0.50
CA VAL A 353 -1.55 3.50 0.49
C VAL A 353 -2.47 3.14 -0.67
N VAL A 354 -1.99 2.35 -1.62
CA VAL A 354 -2.79 1.85 -2.75
C VAL A 354 -3.12 0.39 -2.52
N MET A 355 -4.38 0.03 -2.69
CA MET A 355 -4.83 -1.34 -2.53
C MET A 355 -5.34 -1.91 -3.84
N SER A 356 -5.13 -3.21 -4.04
CA SER A 356 -5.80 -3.95 -5.10
C SER A 356 -6.84 -4.92 -4.54
N ASP A 357 -7.93 -5.12 -5.29
CA ASP A 357 -9.05 -6.02 -5.02
C ASP A 357 -9.21 -7.10 -6.11
N VAL A 358 -8.11 -7.79 -6.41
CA VAL A 358 -8.15 -8.94 -7.33
C VAL A 358 -8.83 -10.13 -6.64
N TYR A 359 -9.98 -10.54 -7.18
CA TYR A 359 -10.80 -11.64 -6.66
C TYR A 359 -10.83 -12.83 -7.64
N PRO A 360 -9.90 -13.78 -7.55
CA PRO A 360 -9.76 -14.84 -8.56
C PRO A 360 -10.66 -16.07 -8.33
N ILE A 361 -11.35 -16.18 -7.19
CA ILE A 361 -11.95 -17.44 -6.77
C ILE A 361 -13.34 -17.65 -7.38
N ALA A 362 -13.47 -18.69 -8.20
CA ALA A 362 -14.73 -19.07 -8.83
C ALA A 362 -15.37 -17.96 -9.70
N THR A 363 -14.53 -17.15 -10.34
CA THR A 363 -14.91 -16.21 -11.40
C THR A 363 -14.65 -16.79 -12.79
N ASN A 364 -15.43 -16.37 -13.79
CA ASN A 364 -15.09 -16.61 -15.19
C ASN A 364 -14.48 -15.34 -15.79
N ALA A 365 -13.16 -15.26 -15.80
CA ALA A 365 -12.44 -14.08 -16.26
C ALA A 365 -12.49 -13.86 -17.79
N SER A 366 -12.99 -14.84 -18.55
CA SER A 366 -13.09 -14.76 -20.03
C SER A 366 -14.48 -14.40 -20.54
N PHE A 367 -15.52 -14.56 -19.73
CA PHE A 367 -16.91 -14.29 -20.12
C PHE A 367 -17.76 -13.86 -18.92
N SER A 368 -18.39 -12.69 -19.04
CA SER A 368 -19.26 -12.12 -18.03
C SER A 368 -20.62 -12.79 -18.06
N THR A 369 -20.94 -13.58 -17.05
CA THR A 369 -22.29 -14.13 -16.86
C THR A 369 -23.31 -13.07 -16.46
N VAL A 370 -22.85 -11.93 -15.95
CA VAL A 370 -23.68 -10.79 -15.56
C VAL A 370 -24.16 -10.01 -16.78
N TYR A 371 -23.25 -9.71 -17.70
CA TYR A 371 -23.53 -8.86 -18.85
C TYR A 371 -23.70 -9.63 -20.17
N GLY A 372 -23.37 -10.91 -20.21
CA GLY A 372 -23.44 -11.71 -21.44
C GLY A 372 -22.39 -11.32 -22.48
N THR A 373 -21.24 -10.82 -22.04
CA THR A 373 -20.16 -10.30 -22.89
C THR A 373 -18.85 -11.07 -22.69
N VAL A 374 -18.04 -11.19 -23.74
CA VAL A 374 -16.66 -11.67 -23.59
C VAL A 374 -15.84 -10.62 -22.84
N CYS A 375 -14.89 -11.07 -22.02
CA CYS A 375 -13.95 -10.20 -21.32
C CYS A 375 -12.56 -10.34 -21.95
N ASN A 376 -11.98 -9.20 -22.35
CA ASN A 376 -10.63 -9.09 -22.87
C ASN A 376 -10.09 -7.67 -22.67
N GLU A 377 -8.94 -7.35 -23.28
CA GLU A 377 -8.27 -6.05 -23.15
C GLU A 377 -9.10 -4.84 -23.65
N THR A 378 -10.17 -5.06 -24.42
CA THR A 378 -10.94 -4.00 -25.11
C THR A 378 -12.45 -4.05 -24.84
N TYR A 379 -12.93 -5.06 -24.09
CA TYR A 379 -14.37 -5.30 -23.92
C TYR A 379 -14.68 -6.16 -22.70
N GLY A 380 -15.88 -5.97 -22.14
CA GLY A 380 -16.44 -6.75 -21.05
C GLY A 380 -16.03 -6.27 -19.66
N CYS A 381 -16.78 -6.74 -18.66
CA CYS A 381 -16.47 -6.61 -17.23
C CYS A 381 -16.78 -7.94 -16.55
N CYS A 382 -15.76 -8.57 -15.96
CA CYS A 382 -15.81 -9.88 -15.32
C CYS A 382 -15.46 -9.83 -13.81
N GLY A 383 -15.54 -8.65 -13.19
CA GLY A 383 -15.19 -8.41 -11.79
C GLY A 383 -13.69 -8.25 -11.54
N CYS A 384 -12.85 -8.96 -12.29
CA CYS A 384 -11.39 -8.84 -12.23
C CYS A 384 -10.85 -8.45 -13.60
N ASP A 385 -10.32 -7.23 -13.73
CA ASP A 385 -9.88 -6.69 -15.02
C ASP A 385 -8.64 -7.41 -15.55
N ASN A 386 -8.74 -7.97 -16.76
CA ASN A 386 -7.67 -8.72 -17.45
C ASN A 386 -7.03 -9.87 -16.65
N CYS A 387 -7.76 -10.46 -15.70
CA CYS A 387 -7.29 -11.57 -14.87
C CYS A 387 -7.41 -12.93 -15.58
N GLY A 388 -6.67 -13.92 -15.10
CA GLY A 388 -6.76 -15.33 -15.51
C GLY A 388 -7.77 -16.16 -14.72
N GLY A 389 -8.25 -15.67 -13.57
CA GLY A 389 -9.07 -16.44 -12.63
C GLY A 389 -8.24 -17.42 -11.80
N ARG A 390 -7.06 -17.00 -11.35
CA ARG A 390 -6.07 -17.81 -10.62
C ARG A 390 -5.36 -16.98 -9.55
N PHE A 391 -4.73 -17.64 -8.58
CA PHE A 391 -4.03 -16.95 -7.49
C PHE A 391 -2.93 -16.00 -7.98
N GLU A 392 -2.25 -16.33 -9.08
CA GLU A 392 -1.20 -15.49 -9.66
C GLU A 392 -1.69 -14.10 -10.09
N ASP A 393 -3.00 -13.91 -10.31
CA ASP A 393 -3.54 -12.58 -10.61
C ASP A 393 -3.26 -11.59 -9.45
N ILE A 394 -3.15 -12.09 -8.22
CA ILE A 394 -2.86 -11.30 -7.00
C ILE A 394 -1.40 -10.82 -7.02
N SER A 395 -0.46 -11.75 -7.21
CA SER A 395 0.98 -11.45 -7.25
C SER A 395 1.29 -10.55 -8.44
N GLU A 396 0.80 -10.89 -9.63
CA GLU A 396 1.02 -10.13 -10.86
C GLU A 396 0.54 -8.68 -10.71
N ARG A 397 -0.58 -8.45 -9.99
CA ARG A 397 -1.11 -7.10 -9.79
C ARG A 397 -0.28 -6.27 -8.81
N LEU A 398 0.13 -6.85 -7.68
CA LEU A 398 0.95 -6.17 -6.69
C LEU A 398 2.35 -5.85 -7.24
N ASP A 399 2.98 -6.81 -7.92
CA ASP A 399 4.29 -6.61 -8.56
C ASP A 399 4.22 -5.50 -9.61
N GLU A 400 3.14 -5.42 -10.37
CA GLU A 400 2.93 -4.37 -11.36
C GLU A 400 2.72 -2.99 -10.72
N PHE A 401 2.03 -2.89 -9.57
CA PHE A 401 1.94 -1.64 -8.80
C PHE A 401 3.31 -1.18 -8.32
N TYR A 402 4.11 -2.08 -7.74
CA TYR A 402 5.49 -1.78 -7.34
C TYR A 402 6.36 -1.35 -8.53
N ARG A 403 6.25 -2.03 -9.67
CA ARG A 403 7.01 -1.69 -10.88
C ARG A 403 6.64 -0.30 -11.41
N ARG A 404 5.34 0.02 -11.47
CA ARG A 404 4.86 1.34 -11.93
C ARG A 404 5.27 2.44 -10.98
N ASP A 405 5.18 2.22 -9.67
CA ASP A 405 5.68 3.15 -8.66
C ASP A 405 7.18 3.40 -8.83
N GLU A 406 7.96 2.34 -9.04
CA GLU A 406 9.39 2.47 -9.29
C GLU A 406 9.67 3.27 -10.56
N VAL A 407 8.90 3.12 -11.63
CA VAL A 407 9.04 3.95 -12.85
C VAL A 407 8.69 5.42 -12.56
N LEU A 408 7.57 5.66 -11.88
CA LEU A 408 7.07 7.00 -11.54
C LEU A 408 7.94 7.71 -10.49
N GLY A 409 8.79 6.98 -9.78
CA GLY A 409 9.61 7.54 -8.69
C GLY A 409 8.84 7.64 -7.38
N TRP A 410 7.79 6.85 -7.22
CA TRP A 410 7.03 6.76 -5.98
C TRP A 410 7.54 5.65 -5.08
N GLN A 411 7.03 5.63 -3.86
CA GLN A 411 7.20 4.53 -2.92
C GLN A 411 5.91 4.40 -2.12
N LYS A 412 4.82 4.09 -2.82
CA LYS A 412 3.53 3.93 -2.16
C LYS A 412 3.54 2.62 -1.40
N THR A 413 2.80 2.60 -0.30
CA THR A 413 2.58 1.37 0.44
C THR A 413 1.47 0.58 -0.23
N GLN A 414 1.72 -0.68 -0.54
CA GLN A 414 0.76 -1.53 -1.24
C GLN A 414 0.00 -2.41 -0.24
N TRP A 415 -1.31 -2.43 -0.33
CA TRP A 415 -2.21 -3.28 0.47
C TRP A 415 -3.00 -4.21 -0.45
N PHE A 416 -3.67 -5.20 0.12
CA PHE A 416 -4.51 -6.11 -0.64
C PHE A 416 -5.88 -6.34 0.01
N ALA A 417 -6.92 -6.38 -0.82
CA ALA A 417 -8.26 -6.80 -0.43
C ALA A 417 -8.53 -8.20 -1.01
N PRO A 418 -8.42 -9.26 -0.22
CA PRO A 418 -8.80 -10.61 -0.65
C PRO A 418 -10.32 -10.79 -0.70
N GLN A 419 -10.75 -11.75 -1.52
CA GLN A 419 -12.14 -12.15 -1.65
C GLN A 419 -12.55 -12.96 -0.42
N ALA A 420 -13.40 -12.43 0.46
CA ALA A 420 -14.02 -13.17 1.56
C ALA A 420 -15.55 -13.30 1.41
N PHE A 421 -16.02 -13.20 0.16
CA PHE A 421 -17.42 -13.22 -0.24
C PHE A 421 -17.65 -14.16 -1.44
N GLY A 422 -18.92 -14.39 -1.79
CA GLY A 422 -19.27 -15.17 -2.96
C GLY A 422 -20.77 -15.40 -3.11
N ASN A 423 -21.16 -16.21 -4.10
CA ASN A 423 -22.56 -16.36 -4.55
C ASN A 423 -23.20 -15.02 -4.95
N GLU A 424 -22.41 -14.14 -5.56
CA GLU A 424 -22.79 -12.78 -5.92
C GLU A 424 -22.22 -12.40 -7.29
N THR A 425 -22.71 -11.32 -7.89
CA THR A 425 -22.33 -10.70 -9.17
C THR A 425 -21.49 -11.59 -10.11
N PHE A 426 -20.16 -11.64 -9.94
CA PHE A 426 -19.25 -12.38 -10.82
C PHE A 426 -18.75 -13.73 -10.25
N TRP A 427 -18.95 -14.01 -8.96
CA TRP A 427 -18.31 -15.11 -8.24
C TRP A 427 -19.32 -16.18 -7.83
N ALA A 428 -19.14 -17.39 -8.38
CA ALA A 428 -20.11 -18.47 -8.27
C ALA A 428 -20.17 -19.16 -6.90
N ARG A 429 -19.17 -18.92 -6.02
CA ARG A 429 -19.11 -19.44 -4.65
C ARG A 429 -18.20 -18.58 -3.78
N TYR A 430 -18.28 -18.80 -2.47
CA TYR A 430 -17.29 -18.31 -1.50
C TYR A 430 -15.98 -19.09 -1.66
N PRO A 431 -14.85 -18.48 -1.27
CA PRO A 431 -13.61 -19.21 -1.06
C PRO A 431 -13.70 -20.24 0.07
N THR A 432 -12.84 -21.25 0.02
CA THR A 432 -12.57 -22.13 1.17
C THR A 432 -11.60 -21.45 2.14
N ALA A 433 -11.46 -22.03 3.34
CA ALA A 433 -10.48 -21.53 4.32
C ALA A 433 -9.04 -21.51 3.76
N GLU A 434 -8.64 -22.54 3.01
CA GLU A 434 -7.29 -22.66 2.44
C GLU A 434 -7.07 -21.65 1.32
N GLU A 435 -8.07 -21.39 0.48
CA GLU A 435 -8.00 -20.36 -0.55
C GLU A 435 -7.80 -18.97 0.07
N GLU A 436 -8.48 -18.67 1.18
CA GLU A 436 -8.33 -17.40 1.91
C GLU A 436 -6.92 -17.21 2.49
N VAL A 437 -6.33 -18.29 3.01
CA VAL A 437 -4.95 -18.31 3.50
C VAL A 437 -3.98 -18.06 2.34
N VAL A 438 -4.15 -18.76 1.22
CA VAL A 438 -3.30 -18.58 0.03
C VAL A 438 -3.39 -17.14 -0.46
N MET A 439 -4.58 -16.57 -0.62
CA MET A 439 -4.76 -15.18 -1.06
C MET A 439 -4.08 -14.19 -0.12
N SER A 440 -4.29 -14.35 1.20
CA SER A 440 -3.68 -13.49 2.21
C SER A 440 -2.16 -13.57 2.19
N VAL A 441 -1.58 -14.77 2.31
CA VAL A 441 -0.13 -14.93 2.46
C VAL A 441 0.62 -14.69 1.15
N LEU A 442 0.05 -15.06 0.00
CA LEU A 442 0.63 -14.72 -1.31
C LEU A 442 0.74 -13.20 -1.46
N SER A 443 -0.31 -12.45 -1.12
CA SER A 443 -0.25 -10.99 -1.23
C SER A 443 0.84 -10.38 -0.34
N VAL A 444 1.09 -10.95 0.85
CA VAL A 444 2.18 -10.53 1.75
C VAL A 444 3.54 -10.86 1.17
N ASN A 445 3.72 -12.05 0.58
CA ASN A 445 4.94 -12.41 -0.14
C ASN A 445 5.25 -11.42 -1.27
N HIS A 446 4.21 -10.89 -1.94
CA HIS A 446 4.28 -9.86 -2.98
C HIS A 446 4.10 -8.41 -2.46
N GLY A 447 4.22 -8.22 -1.14
CA GLY A 447 4.58 -6.93 -0.57
C GLY A 447 3.43 -6.18 0.06
N ALA A 448 2.24 -6.79 0.12
CA ALA A 448 1.13 -6.23 0.86
C ALA A 448 1.52 -5.97 2.33
N LYS A 449 1.34 -4.72 2.78
CA LYS A 449 1.60 -4.25 4.16
C LYS A 449 0.34 -4.14 5.00
N GLY A 450 -0.78 -4.57 4.43
CA GLY A 450 -2.07 -4.67 5.07
C GLY A 450 -3.04 -5.46 4.19
N ILE A 451 -3.95 -6.17 4.85
CA ILE A 451 -4.98 -7.03 4.28
C ILE A 451 -6.34 -6.54 4.76
N VAL A 452 -7.22 -6.18 3.83
CA VAL A 452 -8.56 -5.69 4.12
C VAL A 452 -9.60 -6.47 3.32
N MET A 453 -10.04 -7.60 3.86
CA MET A 453 -10.91 -8.57 3.19
C MET A 453 -12.29 -7.98 2.86
N TRP A 454 -12.77 -8.15 1.62
CA TRP A 454 -14.15 -7.82 1.26
C TRP A 454 -15.03 -9.08 1.35
N ASN A 455 -16.03 -9.18 2.22
CA ASN A 455 -16.38 -8.26 3.30
C ASN A 455 -17.00 -9.01 4.49
N TYR A 456 -17.32 -8.28 5.57
CA TYR A 456 -17.84 -8.83 6.81
C TYR A 456 -19.28 -8.34 7.09
N PRO A 457 -20.19 -9.21 7.58
CA PRO A 457 -19.98 -10.60 8.02
C PRO A 457 -19.62 -11.60 6.91
N ALA A 458 -18.71 -12.53 7.23
CA ALA A 458 -18.29 -13.62 6.33
C ALA A 458 -18.95 -14.95 6.72
N THR A 459 -18.63 -16.04 6.01
CA THR A 459 -19.06 -17.38 6.43
C THR A 459 -18.31 -17.82 7.70
N TYR A 460 -18.90 -18.74 8.47
CA TYR A 460 -18.27 -19.28 9.68
C TYR A 460 -16.88 -19.89 9.42
N GLU A 461 -16.71 -20.54 8.27
CA GLU A 461 -15.42 -21.12 7.86
C GLU A 461 -14.37 -20.03 7.61
N LEU A 462 -14.74 -18.98 6.87
CA LEU A 462 -13.84 -17.85 6.57
C LEU A 462 -13.51 -17.07 7.84
N GLU A 463 -14.50 -16.71 8.66
CA GLU A 463 -14.25 -16.06 9.96
C GLU A 463 -13.34 -16.92 10.86
N GLY A 464 -13.56 -18.23 10.86
CA GLY A 464 -12.79 -19.19 11.64
C GLY A 464 -11.31 -19.24 11.25
N VAL A 465 -10.97 -19.06 9.97
CA VAL A 465 -9.58 -19.04 9.48
C VAL A 465 -8.96 -17.64 9.61
N THR A 466 -9.71 -16.58 9.28
CA THR A 466 -9.17 -15.22 9.28
C THR A 466 -8.96 -14.69 10.70
N ARG A 467 -9.73 -15.13 11.70
CA ARG A 467 -9.41 -14.82 13.11
C ARG A 467 -8.07 -15.43 13.56
N LYS A 468 -7.70 -16.59 13.02
CA LYS A 468 -6.38 -17.20 13.32
C LYS A 468 -5.27 -16.41 12.64
N LEU A 469 -5.47 -16.02 11.38
CA LEU A 469 -4.54 -15.15 10.65
C LEU A 469 -4.42 -13.76 11.30
N ALA A 470 -5.50 -13.21 11.86
CA ALA A 470 -5.45 -11.97 12.62
C ALA A 470 -4.49 -12.09 13.81
N GLY A 471 -4.47 -13.23 14.50
CA GLY A 471 -3.48 -13.53 15.54
C GLY A 471 -2.04 -13.52 15.03
N VAL A 472 -1.79 -14.12 13.85
CA VAL A 472 -0.47 -14.13 13.20
C VAL A 472 -0.01 -12.72 12.82
N PHE A 473 -0.87 -11.95 12.16
CA PHE A 473 -0.55 -10.60 11.69
C PHE A 473 -0.67 -9.52 12.78
N ALA A 474 -0.99 -9.92 14.02
CA ALA A 474 -0.96 -9.05 15.19
C ALA A 474 0.18 -9.40 16.17
N GLU A 475 0.95 -10.45 15.88
CA GLU A 475 2.06 -10.95 16.69
C GLU A 475 3.32 -10.08 16.46
N ASP A 476 3.97 -9.68 17.55
CA ASP A 476 5.01 -8.65 17.53
C ASP A 476 6.27 -9.08 16.75
N VAL A 477 6.66 -10.35 16.83
CA VAL A 477 7.82 -10.89 16.10
C VAL A 477 7.54 -10.91 14.59
N ALA A 478 6.37 -11.40 14.18
CA ALA A 478 5.92 -11.45 12.80
C ALA A 478 5.82 -10.04 12.20
N VAL A 479 5.08 -9.14 12.86
CA VAL A 479 4.91 -7.75 12.41
C VAL A 479 6.25 -7.01 12.37
N GLY A 480 7.11 -7.23 13.37
CA GLY A 480 8.45 -6.66 13.45
C GLY A 480 9.41 -7.11 12.35
N LEU A 481 9.15 -8.25 11.68
CA LEU A 481 9.88 -8.71 10.50
C LEU A 481 9.20 -8.24 9.21
N LEU A 482 7.88 -8.42 9.09
CA LEU A 482 7.10 -8.04 7.90
C LEU A 482 7.23 -6.55 7.54
N LEU A 483 7.31 -5.70 8.56
CA LEU A 483 7.33 -4.24 8.44
C LEU A 483 8.68 -3.61 8.85
N GLY A 484 9.65 -4.41 9.32
CA GLY A 484 10.91 -3.93 9.86
C GLY A 484 12.17 -4.58 9.28
N ALA A 485 12.03 -5.43 8.26
CA ALA A 485 13.13 -6.14 7.65
C ALA A 485 13.02 -6.15 6.12
N GLU A 486 14.17 -6.29 5.46
CA GLU A 486 14.24 -6.40 4.01
C GLU A 486 13.58 -7.72 3.57
N ARG A 487 12.73 -7.61 2.54
CA ARG A 487 12.00 -8.72 1.94
C ARG A 487 12.69 -9.14 0.65
N THR A 488 12.98 -10.42 0.51
CA THR A 488 13.27 -11.04 -0.78
C THR A 488 12.09 -11.93 -1.18
N GLN A 489 11.45 -11.61 -2.30
CA GLN A 489 10.38 -12.39 -2.92
C GLN A 489 10.93 -13.23 -4.08
N ASP A 490 10.07 -14.02 -4.73
CA ASP A 490 10.39 -14.83 -5.92
C ASP A 490 11.58 -15.80 -5.70
N LEU A 491 11.64 -16.38 -4.50
CA LEU A 491 12.69 -17.34 -4.18
C LEU A 491 12.63 -18.55 -5.13
N ALA A 492 13.80 -19.03 -5.56
CA ALA A 492 13.86 -20.13 -6.52
C ALA A 492 13.35 -21.43 -5.87
N VAL A 493 12.30 -22.00 -6.46
CA VAL A 493 11.73 -23.30 -6.04
C VAL A 493 12.06 -24.39 -7.06
N GLU A 494 12.68 -25.46 -6.59
CA GLU A 494 12.97 -26.68 -7.34
C GLU A 494 12.04 -27.82 -6.91
N GLY A 495 11.76 -28.75 -7.84
CA GLY A 495 10.87 -29.90 -7.59
C GLY A 495 9.38 -29.62 -7.81
N ALA A 496 8.96 -28.35 -7.83
CA ALA A 496 7.57 -27.95 -8.02
C ALA A 496 7.39 -26.78 -9.00
N LYS A 497 6.13 -26.56 -9.40
CA LYS A 497 5.69 -25.33 -10.09
C LYS A 497 4.54 -24.72 -9.30
N ARG A 498 4.32 -23.41 -9.45
CA ARG A 498 3.25 -22.67 -8.77
C ARG A 498 3.34 -22.82 -7.24
N VAL A 499 4.57 -22.73 -6.74
CA VAL A 499 4.89 -22.58 -5.32
C VAL A 499 5.58 -21.23 -5.22
N ASP A 500 5.01 -20.34 -4.43
CA ASP A 500 5.55 -19.02 -4.15
C ASP A 500 6.30 -19.04 -2.82
N ALA A 501 7.39 -18.27 -2.71
CA ALA A 501 8.15 -18.19 -1.47
C ALA A 501 8.86 -16.85 -1.32
N ALA A 502 8.90 -16.37 -0.07
CA ALA A 502 9.54 -15.13 0.33
C ALA A 502 10.23 -15.27 1.69
N VAL A 503 11.23 -14.42 1.93
CA VAL A 503 11.95 -14.32 3.20
C VAL A 503 12.12 -12.86 3.62
N TRP A 504 11.98 -12.58 4.91
CA TRP A 504 12.34 -11.31 5.53
C TRP A 504 13.49 -11.52 6.48
N VAL A 505 14.60 -10.80 6.29
CA VAL A 505 15.84 -11.03 7.05
C VAL A 505 16.17 -9.81 7.91
N SER A 506 16.29 -10.02 9.22
CA SER A 506 16.77 -9.01 10.16
C SER A 506 18.10 -9.45 10.76
N GLY A 507 19.20 -8.92 10.21
CA GLY A 507 20.54 -9.19 10.71
C GLY A 507 20.78 -8.63 12.13
N GLU A 508 20.11 -7.54 12.51
CA GLU A 508 20.21 -7.00 13.87
C GLU A 508 19.58 -7.93 14.92
N LYS A 509 18.57 -8.71 14.52
CA LYS A 509 17.85 -9.64 15.40
C LYS A 509 18.34 -11.08 15.29
N ASP A 510 19.23 -11.38 14.34
CA ASP A 510 19.61 -12.75 13.95
C ASP A 510 18.38 -13.64 13.69
N ARG A 511 17.41 -13.10 12.95
CA ARG A 511 16.12 -13.74 12.65
C ARG A 511 15.74 -13.60 11.18
N ALA A 512 15.03 -14.61 10.68
CA ALA A 512 14.30 -14.56 9.43
C ALA A 512 12.85 -15.01 9.59
N LEU A 513 11.94 -14.39 8.85
CA LEU A 513 10.58 -14.90 8.62
C LEU A 513 10.56 -15.54 7.23
N ILE A 514 10.14 -16.79 7.12
CA ILE A 514 10.07 -17.52 5.85
C ILE A 514 8.61 -17.87 5.58
N SER A 515 8.19 -17.62 4.34
CA SER A 515 6.85 -17.93 3.83
C SER A 515 6.96 -18.80 2.59
N VAL A 516 6.15 -19.87 2.52
CA VAL A 516 6.02 -20.73 1.35
C VAL A 516 4.54 -21.04 1.12
N VAL A 517 4.06 -20.85 -0.11
CA VAL A 517 2.64 -20.98 -0.48
C VAL A 517 2.51 -21.89 -1.71
N ASN A 518 1.85 -23.04 -1.57
CA ASN A 518 1.48 -23.88 -2.71
C ASN A 518 0.20 -23.33 -3.37
N LEU A 519 0.26 -22.91 -4.63
CA LEU A 519 -0.88 -22.37 -5.38
C LEU A 519 -1.66 -23.44 -6.15
N ASN A 520 -1.25 -24.72 -6.03
CA ASN A 520 -1.92 -25.85 -6.65
C ASN A 520 -3.03 -26.38 -5.73
N TYR A 521 -4.17 -26.76 -6.30
CA TYR A 521 -5.23 -27.46 -5.57
C TYR A 521 -4.88 -28.92 -5.30
N ASP A 522 -4.01 -29.52 -6.12
CA ASP A 522 -3.54 -30.89 -5.95
C ASP A 522 -2.27 -30.93 -5.10
N ASP A 523 -2.08 -32.05 -4.39
CA ASP A 523 -0.85 -32.34 -3.66
C ASP A 523 0.34 -32.46 -4.62
N ILE A 524 1.48 -31.92 -4.22
CA ILE A 524 2.78 -32.10 -4.87
C ILE A 524 3.55 -33.17 -4.10
N GLN A 525 4.08 -34.15 -4.83
CA GLN A 525 4.83 -35.27 -4.24
C GLN A 525 6.33 -35.13 -4.49
N GLY A 526 7.13 -35.58 -3.53
CA GLY A 526 8.59 -35.56 -3.58
C GLY A 526 9.20 -34.25 -3.09
N ASP A 527 10.53 -34.24 -3.01
CA ASP A 527 11.29 -33.14 -2.41
C ASP A 527 11.05 -31.80 -3.13
N ILE A 528 10.69 -30.78 -2.35
CA ILE A 528 10.54 -29.40 -2.82
C ILE A 528 11.58 -28.55 -2.11
N LYS A 529 12.49 -27.96 -2.88
CA LYS A 529 13.58 -27.12 -2.34
C LYS A 529 13.32 -25.66 -2.64
N VAL A 530 13.33 -24.81 -1.62
CA VAL A 530 13.36 -23.34 -1.76
C VAL A 530 14.77 -22.85 -1.47
N SER A 531 15.34 -22.09 -2.40
CA SER A 531 16.68 -21.50 -2.25
C SER A 531 16.59 -20.15 -1.55
N LEU A 532 17.43 -19.93 -0.55
CA LEU A 532 17.52 -18.65 0.15
C LEU A 532 18.58 -17.74 -0.51
N PRO A 533 18.53 -16.42 -0.26
CA PRO A 533 19.53 -15.49 -0.76
C PRO A 533 20.96 -15.86 -0.34
N GLU A 534 21.94 -15.48 -1.16
CA GLU A 534 23.36 -15.75 -0.87
C GLU A 534 23.77 -15.19 0.50
N GLY A 535 24.43 -16.00 1.31
CA GLY A 535 24.86 -15.64 2.67
C GLY A 535 23.79 -15.78 3.75
N ILE A 536 22.56 -16.20 3.40
CA ILE A 536 21.51 -16.51 4.36
C ILE A 536 21.49 -18.01 4.64
N GLU A 537 21.85 -18.38 5.87
CA GLU A 537 21.79 -19.76 6.35
C GLU A 537 20.87 -19.84 7.57
N ILE A 538 19.98 -20.84 7.58
CA ILE A 538 19.02 -21.05 8.66
C ILE A 538 19.54 -22.10 9.63
N GLY A 539 19.56 -21.76 10.92
CA GLY A 539 20.00 -22.66 11.98
C GLY A 539 18.88 -23.54 12.50
N SER A 540 17.79 -22.93 12.94
CA SER A 540 16.62 -23.66 13.46
C SER A 540 15.34 -22.84 13.40
N VAL A 541 14.19 -23.52 13.37
CA VAL A 541 12.88 -22.88 13.53
C VAL A 541 12.70 -22.47 14.99
N VAL A 542 12.40 -21.19 15.19
CA VAL A 542 12.06 -20.61 16.49
C VAL A 542 10.58 -20.81 16.77
N GLU A 543 9.76 -20.49 15.78
CA GLU A 543 8.31 -20.45 15.93
C GLU A 543 7.63 -20.74 14.59
N VAL A 544 6.61 -21.59 14.61
CA VAL A 544 5.74 -21.82 13.46
C VAL A 544 4.50 -20.98 13.65
N LEU A 545 4.34 -19.95 12.82
CA LEU A 545 3.20 -19.04 12.83
C LEU A 545 2.01 -19.64 12.09
N TRP A 546 2.28 -20.36 11.00
CA TRP A 546 1.27 -21.03 10.19
C TRP A 546 1.81 -22.28 9.51
N GLY A 547 0.95 -23.29 9.36
CA GLY A 547 1.24 -24.53 8.67
C GLY A 547 1.89 -25.59 9.56
N GLU A 548 2.03 -26.79 9.00
CA GLU A 548 2.58 -27.96 9.70
C GLU A 548 3.61 -28.73 8.86
N VAL A 549 4.12 -28.11 7.79
CA VAL A 549 5.15 -28.71 6.93
C VAL A 549 6.46 -28.84 7.72
N ALA A 550 7.05 -30.03 7.67
CA ALA A 550 8.38 -30.26 8.20
C ALA A 550 9.44 -29.84 7.18
N TRP A 551 10.23 -28.83 7.53
CA TRP A 551 11.31 -28.30 6.70
C TRP A 551 12.67 -28.81 7.18
N GLU A 552 13.46 -29.37 6.28
CA GLU A 552 14.87 -29.66 6.49
C GLU A 552 15.73 -28.48 6.01
N PHE A 553 16.77 -28.12 6.76
CA PHE A 553 17.65 -27.00 6.45
C PHE A 553 19.03 -27.49 6.00
N GLY A 554 19.55 -26.92 4.92
CA GLY A 554 20.88 -27.25 4.38
C GLY A 554 21.14 -26.66 3.00
N ASP A 555 22.41 -26.56 2.61
CA ASP A 555 22.85 -26.09 1.29
C ASP A 555 22.22 -24.76 0.84
N GLY A 556 22.11 -23.79 1.76
CA GLY A 556 21.55 -22.46 1.50
C GLY A 556 20.06 -22.43 1.20
N GLY A 557 19.30 -23.44 1.66
CA GLY A 557 17.86 -23.52 1.41
C GLY A 557 17.09 -24.35 2.45
N LEU A 558 15.80 -24.51 2.16
CA LEU A 558 14.86 -25.33 2.92
C LEU A 558 14.23 -26.40 2.00
N VAL A 559 14.04 -27.61 2.52
CA VAL A 559 13.49 -28.75 1.77
C VAL A 559 12.28 -29.34 2.49
N ALA A 560 11.15 -29.44 1.79
CA ALA A 560 10.00 -30.25 2.21
C ALA A 560 10.11 -31.64 1.57
N VAL A 561 10.49 -32.65 2.36
CA VAL A 561 10.84 -34.01 1.85
C VAL A 561 9.61 -34.82 1.41
N ASP A 562 8.47 -34.62 2.07
CA ASP A 562 7.23 -35.34 1.76
C ASP A 562 6.34 -34.61 0.73
N GLY A 563 6.85 -33.53 0.13
CA GLY A 563 6.10 -32.65 -0.75
C GLY A 563 5.21 -31.65 0.00
N LEU A 564 4.18 -31.14 -0.68
CA LEU A 564 3.24 -30.15 -0.13
C LEU A 564 1.81 -30.55 -0.48
N LEU A 565 0.90 -30.46 0.49
CA LEU A 565 -0.52 -30.64 0.24
C LEU A 565 -1.06 -29.50 -0.65
N GLY A 566 -2.17 -29.76 -1.35
CA GLY A 566 -2.88 -28.74 -2.11
C GLY A 566 -3.21 -27.51 -1.24
N LEU A 567 -2.91 -26.31 -1.76
CA LEU A 567 -3.11 -25.02 -1.08
C LEU A 567 -2.37 -24.88 0.27
N GLN A 568 -1.39 -25.74 0.55
CA GLN A 568 -0.67 -25.69 1.81
C GLN A 568 0.22 -24.46 1.89
N THR A 569 0.16 -23.78 3.03
CA THR A 569 0.96 -22.60 3.34
C THR A 569 1.79 -22.85 4.60
N SER A 570 3.04 -22.37 4.59
CA SER A 570 3.93 -22.34 5.75
C SER A 570 4.38 -20.91 6.01
N LEU A 571 4.32 -20.47 7.26
CA LEU A 571 4.90 -19.20 7.72
C LEU A 571 5.58 -19.46 9.05
N PHE A 572 6.88 -19.20 9.16
CA PHE A 572 7.63 -19.49 10.38
C PHE A 572 8.82 -18.56 10.55
N VAL A 573 9.18 -18.34 11.81
CA VAL A 573 10.36 -17.58 12.22
C VAL A 573 11.50 -18.55 12.49
N ALA A 574 12.68 -18.22 12.01
CA ALA A 574 13.89 -19.01 12.17
C ALA A 574 15.09 -18.16 12.63
N GLU A 575 16.08 -18.79 13.25
CA GLU A 575 17.36 -18.18 13.58
C GLU A 575 18.32 -18.25 12.39
N LEU A 576 19.10 -17.20 12.19
CA LEU A 576 20.22 -17.19 11.24
C LEU A 576 21.46 -17.86 11.87
N LEU A 577 22.35 -18.42 11.04
CA LEU A 577 23.63 -19.02 11.45
C LEU A 577 24.82 -18.05 11.43
#